data_AF-A0A0S3RRL1-F1
#
_entry.id   AF-A0A0S3RRL1-F1
#
_cell.length_a   1.000
_cell.length_b   1.000
_cell.length_c   1.000
_cell.angle_alpha   90.00
_cell.angle_beta   90.00
_cell.angle_gamma   90.00
#
_symmetry.space_group_name_H-M   'P 1'
#
loop_
_entity.id
_entity.type
_entity.pdbx_description
1 polymer ?
#
loop_
_entity_poly.entity_id
_entity_poly.type
_entity_poly.pdbx_seq_one_letter_code
_entity_poly.pdbx_strand_id
1 'polypeptide(L)'
;MTSDMESERYTSQRWRPTEDQTQMMTRIYNFGVTHPSRAQVVEITSRLRIFGDASEYNVHCWFNNHGNRVRRWQAEIDPTGTQFSQLPLYMYGKTLITPQFFIENFHFLFYY
;
A
#
# COMPACT_ATOMS: atom_id res chain seq x y z
N MET A 1 11.04 22.31 -23.81
CA MET A 1 11.41 22.35 -22.36
C MET A 1 10.62 21.28 -21.59
N THR A 2 10.52 20.06 -22.13
CA THR A 2 9.66 18.99 -21.57
C THR A 2 10.32 17.60 -21.67
N SER A 3 11.62 17.55 -21.98
CA SER A 3 12.38 16.31 -22.17
C SER A 3 13.13 15.88 -20.89
N ASP A 4 13.52 16.84 -20.05
CA ASP A 4 14.48 16.57 -18.98
C ASP A 4 13.83 16.05 -17.69
N MET A 5 12.50 16.12 -17.59
CA MET A 5 11.72 15.57 -16.47
C MET A 5 11.38 14.06 -16.63
N GLU A 6 11.52 13.51 -17.84
CA GLU A 6 11.22 12.09 -18.12
C GLU A 6 12.44 11.19 -17.82
N SER A 7 13.66 11.74 -17.89
CA SER A 7 14.92 10.99 -17.81
C SER A 7 15.34 10.58 -16.38
N GLU A 8 14.85 11.24 -15.33
CA GLU A 8 15.19 10.88 -13.94
C GLU A 8 14.47 9.62 -13.44
N ARG A 9 13.49 9.10 -14.20
CA ARG A 9 12.70 7.93 -13.79
C ARG A 9 13.45 6.60 -13.84
N TYR A 10 14.65 6.55 -14.44
CA TYR A 10 15.30 5.28 -14.79
C TYR A 10 16.65 4.99 -14.11
N THR A 11 17.15 5.86 -13.24
CA THR A 11 18.39 5.60 -12.47
C THR A 11 18.23 5.71 -10.95
N SER A 12 17.00 5.82 -10.46
CA SER A 12 16.75 5.77 -9.02
C SER A 12 17.05 4.36 -8.51
N GLN A 13 18.05 4.25 -7.65
CA GLN A 13 18.22 3.13 -6.73
C GLN A 13 16.83 2.70 -6.20
N ARG A 14 16.55 1.40 -6.22
CA ARG A 14 15.23 0.86 -5.83
C ARG A 14 14.90 1.36 -4.43
N TRP A 15 13.89 2.21 -4.33
CA TRP A 15 13.47 2.73 -3.04
C TRP A 15 13.04 1.59 -2.12
N ARG A 16 13.65 1.53 -0.94
CA ARG A 16 13.31 0.61 0.14
C ARG A 16 12.73 1.44 1.29
N PRO A 17 11.40 1.47 1.46
CA PRO A 17 10.78 2.26 2.51
C PRO A 17 11.25 1.76 3.87
N THR A 18 11.44 2.67 4.83
CA THR A 18 11.67 2.27 6.22
C THR A 18 10.38 1.71 6.84
N GLU A 19 10.51 1.00 7.96
CA GLU A 19 9.36 0.47 8.70
C GLU A 19 8.39 1.59 9.10
N ASP A 20 8.91 2.72 9.59
CA ASP A 20 8.11 3.89 9.94
C ASP A 20 7.37 4.49 8.75
N GLN A 21 8.03 4.58 7.58
CA GLN A 21 7.40 5.05 6.34
C GLN A 21 6.23 4.14 5.95
N THR A 22 6.45 2.82 5.97
CA THR A 22 5.42 1.82 5.63
C THR A 22 4.26 1.86 6.62
N GLN A 23 4.56 1.97 7.91
CA GLN A 23 3.55 2.04 8.97
C GLN A 23 2.69 3.30 8.83
N MET A 24 3.28 4.45 8.52
CA MET A 24 2.54 5.70 8.28
C MET A 24 1.60 5.59 7.08
N MET A 25 2.10 5.13 5.93
CA MET A 25 1.27 4.98 4.73
C MET A 25 0.12 3.97 4.96
N THR A 26 0.39 2.87 5.67
CA THR A 26 -0.62 1.87 6.03
C THR A 26 -1.72 2.45 6.93
N ARG A 27 -1.35 3.23 7.95
CA ARG A 27 -2.35 3.92 8.79
C ARG A 27 -3.23 4.83 7.95
N ILE A 28 -2.64 5.65 7.08
CA ILE A 28 -3.36 6.57 6.21
C ILE A 28 -4.36 5.83 5.30
N TYR A 29 -3.93 4.70 4.70
CA TYR A 29 -4.80 3.85 3.89
C TYR A 29 -5.97 3.30 4.71
N ASN A 30 -5.71 2.78 5.91
CA ASN A 30 -6.74 2.21 6.80
C ASN A 30 -7.74 3.25 7.32
N PHE A 31 -7.36 4.53 7.39
CA PHE A 31 -8.29 5.64 7.66
C PHE A 31 -9.15 6.05 6.46
N GLY A 32 -9.03 5.35 5.33
CA GLY A 32 -9.90 5.52 4.15
C GLY A 32 -9.26 6.27 2.99
N VAL A 33 -8.02 6.75 3.12
CA VAL A 33 -7.30 7.41 2.01
C VAL A 33 -6.68 6.35 1.11
N THR A 34 -7.48 5.78 0.23
CA THR A 34 -7.04 4.71 -0.68
C THR A 34 -6.49 5.25 -2.01
N HIS A 35 -6.96 6.41 -2.45
CA HIS A 35 -6.56 7.09 -3.68
C HIS A 35 -6.22 8.56 -3.33
N PRO A 36 -5.00 8.83 -2.82
CA PRO A 36 -4.64 10.18 -2.41
C PRO A 36 -4.63 11.12 -3.61
N SER A 37 -5.24 12.30 -3.45
CA SER A 37 -5.14 13.40 -4.42
C SER A 37 -3.70 13.89 -4.55
N ARG A 38 -3.40 14.67 -5.60
CA ARG A 38 -2.06 15.24 -5.80
C ARG A 38 -1.56 16.03 -4.58
N ALA A 39 -2.43 16.84 -3.97
CA ALA A 39 -2.08 17.59 -2.76
C ALA A 39 -1.74 16.67 -1.58
N GLN A 40 -2.52 15.59 -1.40
CA GLN A 40 -2.25 14.60 -0.37
C GLN A 40 -0.96 13.82 -0.63
N VAL A 41 -0.62 13.50 -1.88
CA VAL A 41 0.66 12.85 -2.22
C VAL A 41 1.82 13.73 -1.80
N VAL A 42 1.80 15.03 -2.16
CA VAL A 42 2.83 15.99 -1.76
C VAL A 42 2.96 16.07 -0.24
N GLU A 43 1.83 16.15 0.46
CA GLU A 43 1.81 16.22 1.93
C GLU A 43 2.36 14.94 2.58
N ILE A 44 1.93 13.77 2.10
CA ILE A 44 2.40 12.47 2.59
C ILE A 44 3.90 12.33 2.35
N THR A 45 4.39 12.66 1.15
CA THR A 45 5.82 12.65 0.84
C THR A 45 6.61 13.55 1.80
N SER A 46 6.11 14.75 2.08
CA SER A 46 6.76 15.65 3.05
C SER A 46 6.84 15.06 4.45
N ARG A 47 5.80 14.35 4.91
CA ARG A 47 5.79 13.69 6.22
C ARG A 47 6.73 12.47 6.27
N LEU A 48 6.81 11.70 5.18
CA LEU A 48 7.67 10.52 5.09
C LEU A 48 9.16 10.86 5.08
N ARG A 49 9.53 12.05 4.59
CA ARG A 49 10.92 12.54 4.58
C ARG A 49 11.55 12.68 5.96
N ILE A 50 10.74 12.71 7.03
CA ILE A 50 11.22 12.69 8.42
C ILE A 50 11.91 11.36 8.75
N PHE A 51 11.48 10.27 8.10
CA PHE A 51 11.93 8.90 8.41
C PHE A 51 12.93 8.33 7.39
N GLY A 52 13.28 9.09 6.34
CA GLY A 52 14.17 8.67 5.26
C GLY A 52 13.79 9.27 3.92
N ASP A 53 14.60 9.03 2.88
CA ASP A 53 14.32 9.60 1.55
C ASP A 53 13.01 9.06 0.96
N ALA A 54 12.24 9.94 0.33
CA ALA A 54 10.96 9.64 -0.28
C ALA A 54 10.61 10.67 -1.36
N SER A 55 10.14 10.16 -2.50
CA SER A 55 9.60 10.96 -3.61
C SER A 55 8.08 10.82 -3.71
N GLU A 56 7.43 11.74 -4.43
CA GLU A 56 5.99 11.64 -4.75
C GLU A 56 5.67 10.39 -5.57
N TYR A 57 6.60 9.98 -6.46
CA TYR A 57 6.48 8.76 -7.24
C TYR A 57 6.41 7.52 -6.34
N ASN A 58 7.27 7.46 -5.32
CA ASN A 58 7.29 6.35 -4.36
C ASN A 58 5.95 6.21 -3.64
N VAL A 59 5.40 7.33 -3.17
CA VAL A 59 4.09 7.38 -2.48
C VAL A 59 2.98 6.93 -3.42
N HIS A 60 2.89 7.52 -4.61
CA HIS A 60 1.88 7.14 -5.60
C HIS A 60 1.93 5.65 -5.94
N CYS A 61 3.13 5.11 -6.18
CA CYS A 61 3.34 3.69 -6.44
C CYS A 61 2.94 2.81 -5.26
N TRP A 62 3.25 3.22 -4.03
CA TRP A 62 2.88 2.46 -2.83
C TRP A 62 1.36 2.33 -2.71
N PHE A 63 0.61 3.44 -2.81
CA PHE A 63 -0.85 3.41 -2.69
C PHE A 63 -1.52 2.59 -3.80
N ASN A 64 -1.05 2.72 -5.04
CA ASN A 64 -1.57 1.92 -6.16
C ASN A 64 -1.28 0.42 -6.00
N ASN A 65 -0.04 0.07 -5.63
CA ASN A 65 0.34 -1.32 -5.43
C ASN A 65 -0.41 -1.94 -4.25
N HIS A 66 -0.55 -1.21 -3.15
CA HIS A 66 -1.28 -1.67 -1.98
C HIS A 66 -2.75 -1.93 -2.30
N GLY A 67 -3.43 -0.98 -2.96
CA GLY A 67 -4.82 -1.15 -3.38
C GLY A 67 -5.02 -2.31 -4.36
N ASN A 68 -4.09 -2.52 -5.30
CA ASN A 68 -4.13 -3.65 -6.23
C ASN A 68 -3.95 -4.99 -5.52
N ARG A 69 -3.06 -5.07 -4.53
CA ARG A 69 -2.87 -6.26 -3.70
C ARG A 69 -4.12 -6.59 -2.89
N VAL A 70 -4.73 -5.59 -2.24
CA VAL A 70 -5.99 -5.76 -1.50
C VAL A 70 -7.10 -6.26 -2.41
N ARG A 71 -7.25 -5.68 -3.61
CA ARG A 71 -8.27 -6.10 -4.57
C ARG A 71 -8.03 -7.52 -5.09
N ARG A 72 -6.77 -7.88 -5.39
CA ARG A 72 -6.41 -9.24 -5.81
C ARG A 72 -6.71 -10.25 -4.71
N TRP A 73 -6.29 -9.96 -3.48
CA TRP A 73 -6.56 -10.81 -2.32
C TRP A 73 -8.06 -11.00 -2.10
N GLN A 74 -8.86 -9.93 -2.24
CA GLN A 74 -10.31 -10.03 -2.12
C GLN A 74 -10.92 -10.92 -3.22
N ALA A 75 -10.41 -10.85 -4.44
CA ALA A 75 -10.85 -11.70 -5.56
C ALA A 75 -10.40 -13.17 -5.43
N GLU A 76 -9.27 -13.42 -4.78
CA GLU A 76 -8.81 -14.80 -4.48
C GLU A 76 -9.68 -15.45 -3.40
N ILE A 77 -10.11 -14.67 -2.40
CA ILE A 77 -10.99 -15.14 -1.32
C ILE A 77 -12.45 -15.27 -1.76
N ASP A 78 -12.93 -14.34 -2.58
CA ASP A 78 -14.29 -14.36 -3.14
C ASP A 78 -14.26 -14.21 -4.66
N PRO A 79 -13.95 -15.29 -5.40
CA PRO A 79 -13.87 -15.24 -6.86
C PRO A 79 -15.22 -14.98 -7.54
N THR A 80 -16.33 -15.12 -6.80
CA THR A 80 -17.70 -14.93 -7.32
C THR A 80 -18.23 -13.52 -7.01
N GLY A 81 -17.56 -12.75 -6.14
CA GLY A 81 -17.96 -11.40 -5.74
C GLY A 81 -19.31 -11.34 -5.00
N THR A 82 -19.80 -12.48 -4.52
CA THR A 82 -21.19 -12.64 -4.06
C THR A 82 -21.35 -13.07 -2.60
N GLN A 83 -20.29 -13.55 -1.92
CA GLN A 83 -20.45 -14.09 -0.55
C GLN A 83 -19.85 -13.20 0.55
N PHE A 84 -18.78 -12.46 0.27
CA PHE A 84 -18.08 -11.67 1.30
C PHE A 84 -18.59 -10.24 1.43
N SER A 85 -19.24 -9.69 0.40
CA SER A 85 -19.80 -8.33 0.41
C SER A 85 -21.04 -8.16 1.29
N GLN A 86 -21.61 -9.26 1.80
CA GLN A 86 -22.83 -9.27 2.62
C GLN A 86 -22.61 -9.61 4.10
N LEU A 87 -21.42 -10.07 4.48
CA LEU A 87 -21.15 -10.50 5.85
C LEU A 87 -20.51 -9.37 6.69
N PRO A 88 -21.04 -9.08 7.90
CA PRO A 88 -20.53 -8.00 8.75
C PRO A 88 -19.05 -8.13 9.09
N LEU A 89 -18.32 -7.01 9.08
CA LEU A 89 -16.88 -6.88 9.38
C LEU A 89 -16.41 -7.53 10.70
N TYR A 90 -17.31 -7.79 11.66
CA TYR A 90 -16.98 -8.48 12.91
C TYR A 90 -16.89 -10.01 12.78
N MET A 91 -17.46 -10.61 11.72
CA MET A 91 -17.39 -12.06 11.45
C MET A 91 -15.99 -12.50 10.94
N TYR A 92 -15.13 -11.54 10.63
CA TYR A 92 -13.72 -11.74 10.26
C TYR A 92 -12.80 -11.89 11.48
N GLY A 93 -13.37 -11.93 12.70
CA GLY A 93 -12.65 -12.18 13.94
C GLY A 93 -12.36 -13.67 14.18
N LYS A 94 -11.06 -14.01 14.16
CA LYS A 94 -10.41 -15.25 14.65
C LYS A 94 -10.05 -16.35 13.65
N THR A 95 -10.63 -16.46 12.46
CA THR A 95 -10.22 -17.49 11.48
C THR A 95 -9.03 -17.11 10.60
N LEU A 96 -8.67 -15.82 10.54
CA LEU A 96 -7.48 -15.32 9.81
C LEU A 96 -6.22 -15.20 10.69
N ILE A 97 -6.31 -15.56 11.98
CA ILE A 97 -5.24 -15.41 12.98
C ILE A 97 -4.58 -16.78 13.26
N THR A 98 -4.35 -17.59 12.22
CA THR A 98 -3.38 -18.68 12.34
C THR A 98 -2.03 -18.15 11.84
N PRO A 99 -0.92 -18.36 12.58
CA PRO A 99 0.41 -17.93 12.13
C PRO A 99 0.73 -18.44 10.72
N GLN A 100 0.24 -19.63 10.37
CA GLN A 100 0.47 -20.24 9.07
C GLN A 100 -0.15 -19.45 7.91
N PHE A 101 -1.39 -18.96 8.04
CA PHE A 101 -2.06 -18.21 6.98
C PHE A 101 -1.47 -16.80 6.80
N PHE A 102 -1.01 -16.20 7.91
CA PHE A 102 -0.32 -14.90 7.90
C PHE A 102 1.07 -15.01 7.25
N ILE A 103 1.83 -16.07 7.55
CA ILE A 103 3.16 -16.29 6.95
C ILE A 103 3.07 -16.58 5.44
N GLU A 104 2.08 -17.36 5.00
CA GLU A 104 1.91 -17.72 3.58
C GLU A 104 1.45 -16.51 2.71
N ASN A 105 0.58 -15.65 3.25
CA ASN A 105 -0.08 -14.60 2.45
C ASN A 105 0.41 -13.16 2.75
N PHE A 106 1.07 -12.93 3.88
CA PHE A 106 1.46 -11.58 4.33
C PHE A 106 2.98 -11.35 4.41
N HIS A 107 3.82 -12.35 4.10
CA HIS A 107 5.29 -12.16 4.01
C HIS A 107 5.67 -11.06 3.00
N PHE A 108 4.86 -10.84 1.97
CA PHE A 108 5.05 -9.78 0.98
C PHE A 108 4.56 -8.39 1.41
N LEU A 109 3.94 -8.25 2.59
CA LEU A 109 3.46 -6.97 3.12
C LEU A 109 4.47 -6.29 4.06
N PHE A 110 5.50 -7.01 4.51
CA PHE A 110 6.51 -6.51 5.45
C PHE A 110 7.95 -6.52 4.92
N TYR A 111 8.20 -7.04 3.71
CA TYR A 111 9.53 -7.00 3.08
C TYR A 111 9.50 -6.23 1.75
N TYR A 112 10.05 -5.01 1.77
CA TYR A 112 10.61 -4.31 0.62
C TYR A 112 11.87 -3.54 1.03
#